data_AF-A0A8X6T4S0-F1
#
_entry.id   AF-A0A8X6T4S0-F1
#
_cell.length_a   1.000
_cell.length_b   1.000
_cell.length_c   1.000
_cell.angle_alpha   90.00
_cell.angle_beta   90.00
_cell.angle_gamma   90.00
#
_symmetry.space_group_name_H-M   'P 1'
#
loop_
_entity.id
_entity.type
_entity.pdbx_description
1 polymer ?
#
loop_
_entity_poly.entity_id
_entity_poly.type
_entity_poly.pdbx_seq_one_letter_code
_entity_poly.pdbx_strand_id
1 'polypeptide(L)'
;MPKREGPYLILTLRSPVTYEIADPANPDQVLGTYHISALNDYHEPGVERDTGPVAPLRKRGRPKKLPPGSEPRRQRNQRRSL
;
A
#
# COMPACT_ATOMS: atom_id res chain seq x y z
N MET A 1 -1.66 3.53 -33.50
CA MET A 1 -1.73 3.56 -32.03
C MET A 1 -3.10 3.05 -31.62
N PRO A 2 -3.22 1.98 -30.82
CA PRO A 2 -4.53 1.59 -30.28
C PRO A 2 -5.04 2.75 -29.40
N LYS A 3 -6.30 3.13 -29.60
CA LYS A 3 -6.94 4.19 -28.81
C LYS A 3 -7.01 3.69 -27.37
N ARG A 4 -6.31 4.37 -26.46
CA ARG A 4 -6.51 4.16 -25.01
C ARG A 4 -7.81 4.85 -24.66
N GLU A 5 -8.83 4.07 -24.28
CA GLU A 5 -10.13 4.61 -23.88
C GLU A 5 -10.00 5.18 -22.46
N GLY A 6 -9.49 6.40 -22.34
CA GLY A 6 -9.60 7.22 -21.12
C GLY A 6 -9.18 6.58 -19.78
N PRO A 7 -9.51 7.24 -18.66
CA PRO A 7 -9.50 6.63 -17.35
C PRO A 7 -10.75 5.78 -17.14
N TYR A 8 -10.61 4.68 -16.38
CA TYR A 8 -11.72 3.84 -15.96
C TYR A 8 -11.89 3.88 -14.44
N LEU A 9 -13.11 3.65 -13.97
CA LEU A 9 -13.39 3.44 -12.56
C LEU A 9 -13.40 1.94 -12.25
N ILE A 10 -12.78 1.56 -11.13
CA ILE A 10 -12.91 0.21 -10.58
C ILE A 10 -14.15 0.19 -9.71
N LEU A 11 -15.13 -0.65 -10.06
CA LEU A 11 -16.38 -0.78 -9.31
C LEU A 11 -16.27 -1.86 -8.22
N THR A 12 -15.87 -3.07 -8.62
CA THR A 12 -15.88 -4.24 -7.75
C THR A 12 -14.65 -5.11 -8.00
N LEU A 13 -14.10 -5.68 -6.93
CA LEU A 13 -13.10 -6.74 -7.00
C LEU A 13 -13.79 -8.09 -7.23
N ARG A 14 -13.64 -8.67 -8.43
CA ARG A 14 -14.22 -9.99 -8.77
C ARG A 14 -13.35 -11.14 -8.30
N SER A 15 -12.04 -10.96 -8.33
CA SER A 15 -11.04 -11.89 -7.78
C SER A 15 -9.81 -11.10 -7.33
N PRO A 16 -8.83 -11.72 -6.65
CA PRO A 16 -7.62 -11.02 -6.21
C PRO A 16 -6.89 -10.24 -7.32
N VAL A 17 -7.07 -10.63 -8.57
CA VAL A 17 -6.38 -10.06 -9.74
C VAL A 17 -7.33 -9.57 -10.83
N THR A 18 -8.65 -9.60 -10.61
CA THR A 18 -9.62 -9.14 -11.62
C THR A 18 -10.62 -8.13 -11.04
N TYR A 19 -10.91 -7.10 -11.84
CA TYR A 19 -11.74 -5.97 -11.47
C TYR A 19 -12.86 -5.78 -12.48
N GLU A 20 -14.05 -5.42 -12.01
CA GLU A 20 -15.07 -4.81 -12.86
C GLU A 20 -14.77 -3.32 -13.04
N ILE A 21 -14.80 -2.88 -14.29
CA ILE A 21 -14.53 -1.50 -14.66
C ILE A 21 -15.76 -0.84 -15.29
N ALA A 22 -15.88 0.47 -15.10
CA ALA A 22 -16.89 1.32 -15.72
C ALA A 22 -16.29 2.61 -16.26
N ASP A 23 -17.03 3.25 -17.16
CA ASP A 23 -16.72 4.60 -17.63
C ASP A 23 -17.03 5.60 -16.48
N PRO A 24 -16.13 6.52 -16.12
CA PRO A 24 -16.44 7.60 -15.19
C PRO A 24 -17.66 8.44 -15.58
N ALA A 25 -17.97 8.57 -16.87
CA ALA A 25 -19.17 9.27 -17.34
C ALA A 25 -20.47 8.50 -17.02
N ASN A 26 -20.40 7.17 -16.94
CA ASN A 26 -21.55 6.29 -16.71
C ASN A 26 -21.17 5.17 -15.72
N PRO A 27 -21.06 5.48 -14.42
CA PRO A 27 -20.54 4.55 -13.42
C PRO A 27 -21.46 3.36 -13.16
N ASP A 28 -22.75 3.48 -13.47
CA ASP A 28 -23.74 2.41 -13.29
C ASP A 28 -23.60 1.30 -14.35
N GLN A 29 -22.92 1.58 -15.47
CA GLN A 29 -22.74 0.63 -16.55
C GLN A 29 -21.37 -0.04 -16.48
N VAL A 30 -21.37 -1.33 -16.18
CA VAL A 30 -20.16 -2.17 -16.23
C VAL A 30 -19.73 -2.33 -17.69
N LEU A 31 -18.51 -1.90 -18.00
CA LEU A 31 -17.88 -2.10 -19.31
C LEU A 31 -17.34 -3.53 -19.47
N GLY A 32 -16.89 -4.12 -18.38
CA GLY A 32 -16.42 -5.50 -18.36
C GLY A 32 -15.55 -5.83 -17.15
N THR A 33 -15.02 -7.04 -17.16
CA THR A 33 -14.07 -7.52 -16.15
C THR A 33 -12.68 -7.65 -16.75
N TYR A 34 -11.68 -7.06 -16.10
CA TYR A 34 -10.29 -7.03 -16.57
C TYR A 34 -9.33 -7.60 -15.53
N HIS A 35 -8.25 -8.22 -16.00
CA HIS A 35 -7.13 -8.64 -15.18
C HIS A 35 -6.19 -7.46 -14.90
N ILE A 36 -5.58 -7.41 -13.72
CA ILE A 36 -4.68 -6.32 -13.29
C ILE A 36 -3.54 -6.04 -14.29
N SER A 37 -3.01 -7.08 -14.96
CA SER A 37 -1.94 -6.92 -15.94
C SER A 37 -2.38 -6.22 -17.24
N ALA A 38 -3.68 -6.12 -17.50
CA ALA A 38 -4.22 -5.40 -18.65
C ALA A 38 -4.54 -3.94 -18.32
N LEU A 39 -4.49 -3.56 -17.03
CA LEU A 39 -4.76 -2.22 -16.55
C LEU A 39 -3.44 -1.46 -16.33
N ASN A 40 -3.49 -0.15 -16.52
CA ASN A 40 -2.41 0.76 -16.13
C ASN A 40 -2.95 1.71 -15.08
N ASP A 41 -2.11 2.05 -14.11
CA ASP A 41 -2.43 3.09 -13.13
C ASP A 41 -2.74 4.40 -13.86
N TYR A 42 -3.85 5.03 -13.46
CA TYR A 42 -4.15 6.36 -13.90
C TYR A 42 -3.26 7.36 -13.16
N HIS A 43 -2.53 8.17 -13.92
CA HIS A 43 -1.75 9.28 -13.41
C HIS A 43 -2.40 10.57 -13.89
N GLU A 44 -2.85 11.39 -12.94
CA GLU A 44 -3.31 12.73 -13.27
C GLU A 44 -2.14 13.56 -13.81
N PRO A 45 -2.28 14.16 -15.01
CA PRO A 45 -1.23 15.00 -15.56
C PRO A 45 -0.99 16.20 -14.63
N GLY A 46 0.23 16.31 -14.11
CA GLY A 46 0.63 17.40 -13.20
C GLY A 46 0.65 17.04 -11.72
N VAL A 47 0.19 15.83 -11.34
CA VAL A 47 0.35 15.32 -9.97
C VAL A 47 1.58 14.42 -9.93
N GLU A 48 2.73 15.01 -9.62
CA GLU A 48 3.93 14.24 -9.29
C GLU A 48 3.64 13.47 -8.01
N ARG A 49 3.44 12.15 -8.10
CA ARG A 49 3.33 11.31 -6.91
C ARG A 49 4.68 11.40 -6.22
N ASP A 50 4.73 12.06 -5.05
CA ASP A 50 5.86 12.03 -4.13
C ASP A 50 6.24 10.56 -3.90
N THR A 51 7.18 10.06 -4.72
CA THR A 51 7.55 8.64 -4.75
C THR A 51 8.58 8.34 -3.66
N GLY A 52 8.77 9.30 -2.76
CA GLY A 52 9.55 9.14 -1.55
C GLY A 52 8.79 8.26 -0.55
N PRO A 53 9.47 7.35 0.16
CA PRO A 53 8.84 6.65 1.25
C PRO A 53 8.33 7.66 2.30
N VAL A 54 7.06 7.53 2.72
CA VAL A 54 6.36 8.39 3.71
C VAL A 54 7.21 8.66 4.96
N ALA A 55 8.10 7.74 5.31
CA ALA A 55 9.21 8.00 6.20
C ALA A 55 10.47 7.27 5.70
N PRO A 56 11.68 7.85 5.85
CA PRO A 56 12.92 7.14 5.61
C PRO A 56 12.97 5.87 6.44
N LEU A 57 13.32 4.74 5.81
CA LEU A 57 13.54 3.49 6.54
C LEU A 57 14.67 3.72 7.54
N ARG A 58 14.35 3.72 8.85
CA ARG A 58 15.38 3.86 9.89
C ARG A 58 16.39 2.73 9.68
N LYS A 59 17.67 3.07 9.49
CA LYS A 59 18.75 2.08 9.45
C LYS A 59 18.70 1.26 10.74
N ARG A 60 18.13 0.05 10.69
CA ARG A 60 18.32 -0.94 11.75
C ARG A 60 19.77 -1.42 11.60
N GLY A 61 20.66 -0.77 12.34
CA GLY A 61 22.04 -1.23 12.49
C GLY A 61 22.12 -2.38 13.49
N ARG A 62 23.28 -3.03 13.56
CA ARG A 62 23.62 -3.95 14.65
C ARG A 62 23.39 -3.23 15.99
N PRO A 63 22.73 -3.87 16.98
CA PRO A 63 22.65 -3.33 18.32
C PRO A 63 24.03 -2.90 18.80
N LYS A 64 24.15 -1.68 19.34
CA LYS A 64 25.41 -1.22 19.93
C LYS A 64 25.83 -2.24 20.99
N LYS A 65 27.09 -2.69 20.95
CA LYS A 65 27.63 -3.51 22.05
C LYS A 65 27.55 -2.65 23.32
N LEU A 66 26.73 -3.08 24.26
CA LEU A 66 26.66 -2.49 25.58
C LEU A 66 27.97 -2.78 26.32
N PRO A 67 28.55 -1.81 27.06
CA PRO A 67 29.69 -2.10 27.92
C PRO A 67 29.31 -3.19 28.93
N PRO A 68 30.27 -4.05 29.32
CA PRO A 68 30.01 -5.11 30.30
C PRO A 68 29.44 -4.49 31.58
N GLY A 69 28.23 -4.91 31.96
CA GLY A 69 27.50 -4.39 33.13
C GLY A 69 26.22 -3.61 32.83
N SER A 70 25.93 -3.31 31.56
CA SER A 70 24.65 -2.70 31.16
C SER A 70 23.70 -3.72 30.55
N GLU A 71 23.22 -4.67 31.37
CA GLU A 71 22.09 -5.50 30.98
C GLU A 71 20.78 -4.70 31.15
N PRO A 72 19.82 -4.79 30.20
CA PRO A 72 18.50 -4.23 30.41
C PRO A 72 17.85 -5.00 31.57
N ARG A 73 17.70 -4.32 32.70
CA ARG A 73 17.10 -4.86 33.91
C ARG A 73 15.67 -5.31 33.59
N ARG A 74 15.47 -6.62 33.36
CA ARG A 74 14.13 -7.22 33.22
C ARG A 74 13.36 -6.92 34.50
N GLN A 75 12.47 -5.93 34.44
CA GLN A 75 11.61 -5.59 35.56
C GLN A 75 10.55 -6.68 35.69
N ARG A 76 10.81 -7.66 36.56
CA ARG A 76 9.87 -8.71 36.90
C ARG A 76 8.80 -8.10 37.80
N ASN A 77 7.65 -7.77 37.21
CA ASN A 77 6.50 -7.27 37.96
C ASN A 77 6.05 -8.33 38.98
N GLN A 78 6.26 -8.04 40.26
CA GLN A 78 5.73 -8.85 41.35
C GLN A 78 4.23 -8.61 41.42
N ARG A 79 3.44 -9.66 41.18
CA ARG A 79 1.99 -9.66 41.41
C ARG A 79 1.78 -9.47 42.92
N ARG A 80 1.16 -8.35 43.32
CA ARG A 80 0.67 -8.11 44.68
C ARG A 80 -0.42 -9.14 44.99
N SER A 81 -0.24 -9.88 46.08
CA SER A 81 -1.28 -10.67 46.74
C SER A 81 -1.96 -9.79 47.81
N LEU A 82 -3.28 -9.80 47.85
CA LEU A 82 -4.12 -9.45 48.99
C LEU A 82 -5.13 -10.59 49.17
#